data_AF-A0A914F3U9-F1
#
_entry.id   AF-A0A914F3U9-F1
#
_cell.length_a   1.000
_cell.length_b   1.000
_cell.length_c   1.000
_cell.angle_alpha   90.00
_cell.angle_beta   90.00
_cell.angle_gamma   90.00
#
_symmetry.space_group_name_H-M   'P 1'
#
loop_
_entity.id
_entity.type
_entity.pdbx_description
1 polymer ?
#
loop_
_entity_poly.entity_id
_entity_poly.type
_entity_poly.pdbx_seq_one_letter_code
_entity_poly.pdbx_strand_id
1 'polypeptide(L)' 'MLNGIGIAGVRAQAMDAQGNLVDDFVFDGGVGDLGSRVLHVRNAPSPGATSSLAIAKMVVEKASEKFSL' A
#
# COMPACT_ATOMS: atom_id res chain seq x y z
N MET A 1 -18.64 -14.07 32.78
CA MET A 1 -17.45 -13.34 32.25
C MET A 1 -17.45 -13.57 30.75
N LEU A 2 -17.33 -12.51 29.95
CA LEU A 2 -17.66 -12.50 28.52
C LEU A 2 -16.82 -13.53 27.73
N ASN A 3 -17.52 -14.45 27.07
CA ASN A 3 -16.95 -15.45 26.18
C ASN A 3 -16.51 -14.80 24.84
N GLY A 4 -15.20 -14.75 24.60
CA GLY A 4 -14.62 -15.36 23.40
C GLY A 4 -14.74 -14.69 22.01
N ILE A 5 -15.02 -13.39 21.87
CA ILE A 5 -14.92 -12.74 20.55
C ILE A 5 -13.54 -12.09 20.40
N GLY A 6 -12.62 -12.76 19.70
CA GLY A 6 -11.37 -12.17 19.23
C GLY A 6 -11.60 -11.31 17.99
N ILE A 7 -10.89 -10.18 17.87
CA ILE A 7 -10.89 -9.39 16.63
C ILE A 7 -10.04 -10.10 15.58
N ALA A 8 -10.60 -10.28 14.37
CA ALA A 8 -9.88 -10.78 13.21
C ALA A 8 -9.65 -9.63 12.22
N GLY A 9 -8.50 -9.65 11.54
CA GLY A 9 -8.15 -8.64 10.53
C GLY A 9 -7.33 -9.25 9.40
N VAL A 10 -7.48 -8.70 8.20
CA VAL A 10 -6.68 -9.07 7.02
C VAL A 10 -5.70 -7.94 6.68
N ARG A 11 -4.47 -8.28 6.33
CA ARG A 11 -3.50 -7.33 5.76
C ARG A 11 -3.43 -7.57 4.25
N ALA A 12 -3.64 -6.51 3.48
CA ALA A 12 -3.22 -6.52 2.08
C ALA A 12 -1.69 -6.46 2.06
N GLN A 13 -1.05 -7.61 1.89
CA GLN A 13 0.40 -7.78 1.89
C GLN A 13 0.82 -8.34 0.54
N ALA A 14 1.74 -7.66 -0.14
CA ALA A 14 2.29 -8.16 -1.38
C ALA A 14 3.30 -9.28 -1.12
N MET A 15 3.41 -10.18 -2.10
CA MET A 15 4.37 -11.27 -2.12
C MET A 15 5.10 -11.26 -3.46
N ASP A 16 6.41 -11.46 -3.44
CA ASP A 16 7.21 -11.56 -4.65
C ASP A 16 7.04 -12.92 -5.35
N ALA A 17 7.67 -13.10 -6.51
CA ALA A 17 7.58 -14.32 -7.29
C ALA A 17 8.25 -15.54 -6.62
N GLN A 18 9.07 -15.31 -5.59
CA GLN A 18 9.76 -16.33 -4.81
C GLN A 18 8.99 -16.70 -3.54
N GLY A 19 7.87 -16.01 -3.26
CA GLY A 19 7.05 -16.24 -2.08
C GLY A 19 7.44 -15.41 -0.86
N ASN A 20 8.37 -14.47 -0.98
CA ASN A 20 8.74 -13.60 0.14
C ASN A 20 7.72 -12.47 0.27
N LEU A 21 7.40 -12.12 1.52
CA LEU A 21 6.54 -10.96 1.78
C LEU A 21 7.31 -9.67 1.53
N VAL A 22 6.65 -8.70 0.90
CA VAL A 22 7.24 -7.39 0.69
C VAL A 22 7.02 -6.53 1.93
N ASP A 23 8.12 -5.97 2.45
CA ASP A 23 8.07 -5.16 3.68
C ASP A 23 7.86 -3.66 3.43
N ASP A 24 8.16 -3.18 2.22
CA ASP A 24 8.13 -1.76 1.86
C ASP A 24 7.13 -1.46 0.71
N PHE A 25 7.05 -0.21 0.27
CA PHE A 25 6.14 0.21 -0.78
C PHE A 25 6.33 -0.55 -2.09
N VAL A 26 5.20 -0.90 -2.71
CA VAL A 26 5.14 -1.33 -4.11
C VAL A 26 4.16 -0.42 -4.82
N PHE A 27 4.68 0.46 -5.67
CA PHE A 27 3.86 1.30 -6.54
C PHE A 27 3.79 0.71 -7.95
N ASP A 28 2.63 0.82 -8.58
CA ASP A 28 2.44 0.42 -9.98
C ASP A 28 1.55 1.43 -10.71
N GLY A 29 1.79 1.64 -11.99
CA GLY A 29 0.96 2.48 -12.84
C GLY A 29 0.06 1.69 -13.78
N GLY A 30 0.35 0.42 -14.04
CA GLY A 30 -0.18 -0.28 -15.21
C GLY A 30 0.44 0.23 -16.52
N VAL A 31 -0.18 -0.10 -17.65
CA VAL A 31 0.35 0.18 -19.01
C VAL A 31 -0.63 0.97 -19.88
N GLY A 32 -0.09 1.65 -20.90
CA GLY A 32 -0.87 2.43 -21.88
C GLY A 32 -1.46 3.73 -21.30
N ASP A 33 -2.41 4.31 -22.02
CA ASP A 33 -3.03 5.60 -21.68
C ASP A 33 -3.76 5.59 -20.33
N LEU A 34 -4.26 4.44 -19.89
CA LEU A 34 -4.85 4.33 -18.56
C LEU A 34 -3.77 4.40 -17.48
N GLY A 35 -2.60 3.78 -17.72
CA GLY A 35 -1.55 3.69 -16.71
C GLY A 35 -0.81 5.00 -16.44
N SER A 36 -0.92 5.98 -17.34
CA SER A 36 -0.47 7.36 -17.04
C SER A 36 -1.38 8.09 -16.07
N ARG A 37 -2.62 7.62 -15.85
CA ARG A 37 -3.66 8.27 -15.04
C ARG A 37 -3.95 7.58 -13.70
N VAL A 38 -3.26 6.49 -13.39
CA VAL A 38 -3.50 5.69 -12.18
C VAL A 38 -2.22 5.44 -11.42
N LEU A 39 -2.26 5.58 -10.09
CA LEU A 39 -1.19 5.16 -9.18
C LEU A 39 -1.76 4.10 -8.23
N HIS A 40 -1.31 2.87 -8.36
CA HIS A 40 -1.61 1.79 -7.44
C HIS A 40 -0.58 1.75 -6.31
N VAL A 41 -1.05 1.65 -5.06
CA VAL A 41 -0.24 1.30 -3.89
C VAL A 41 -0.52 -0.16 -3.57
N ARG A 42 0.29 -1.06 -4.13
CA ARG A 42 0.11 -2.51 -4.00
C ARG A 42 0.64 -3.07 -2.68
N ASN A 43 1.58 -2.35 -2.06
CA ASN A 43 2.07 -2.62 -0.71
C ASN A 43 2.43 -1.31 -0.02
N ALA A 44 2.28 -1.26 1.30
CA ALA A 44 2.76 -0.18 2.16
C ALA A 44 3.34 -0.79 3.44
N PRO A 45 4.33 -0.13 4.07
CA PRO A 45 4.96 -0.62 5.29
C PRO A 45 3.99 -0.63 6.48
N SER A 46 4.24 -1.52 7.45
CA SER A 46 3.46 -1.64 8.68
C SER A 46 4.06 -0.86 9.86
N PRO A 47 3.25 -0.46 10.86
CA PRO A 47 1.79 -0.61 10.97
C PRO A 47 1.06 0.53 10.24
N GLY A 48 0.11 0.18 9.37
CA GLY A 48 -0.57 1.17 8.52
C GLY A 48 -1.35 2.23 9.31
N ALA A 49 -2.05 1.83 10.37
CA ALA A 49 -2.87 2.75 11.16
C ALA A 49 -2.02 3.80 11.91
N THR A 50 -0.98 3.36 12.63
CA THR A 50 -0.13 4.24 13.44
C THR A 50 0.82 5.08 12.60
N SER A 51 1.23 4.59 11.43
CA SER A 51 2.14 5.29 10.50
C SER A 51 1.40 5.95 9.33
N SER A 52 0.08 6.11 9.43
CA SER A 52 -0.78 6.57 8.32
C SER A 52 -0.36 7.90 7.71
N LEU A 53 0.07 8.88 8.52
CA LEU A 53 0.53 10.18 8.03
C LEU A 53 1.88 10.10 7.28
N ALA A 54 2.82 9.28 7.77
CA ALA A 54 4.09 9.07 7.09
C ALA A 54 3.89 8.33 5.76
N ILE A 55 3.00 7.31 5.75
CA ILE A 55 2.60 6.61 4.54
C ILE A 55 1.93 7.57 3.55
N ALA A 56 1.01 8.41 4.03
CA ALA A 56 0.32 9.39 3.20
C ALA A 56 1.30 10.38 2.56
N LYS A 57 2.32 10.85 3.29
CA LYS A 57 3.36 11.73 2.75
C LYS A 57 4.06 11.10 1.54
N MET A 58 4.48 9.84 1.66
CA MET A 58 5.13 9.11 0.56
C MET A 58 4.20 8.93 -0.65
N VAL A 59 2.93 8.60 -0.41
CA VAL A 59 1.94 8.42 -1.48
C VAL A 59 1.68 9.75 -2.21
N VAL A 60 1.56 10.87 -1.48
CA VAL A 60 1.39 12.20 -2.06
C VAL A 60 2.60 12.61 -2.89
N GLU A 61 3.81 12.41 -2.38
CA GLU A 61 5.05 12.68 -3.13
C GLU A 61 5.08 11.89 -4.45
N LYS A 62 4.76 10.59 -4.40
CA LYS A 62 4.69 9.76 -5.60
C LYS A 62 3.60 10.18 -6.58
N ALA A 63 2.45 10.63 -6.08
CA ALA A 63 1.37 11.14 -6.91
C ALA A 63 1.74 12.48 -7.59
N SER A 64 2.37 13.40 -6.85
CA SER A 64 2.88 14.66 -7.40
C SER A 64 3.89 14.43 -8.53
N GLU A 65 4.84 13.52 -8.34
CA GLU A 65 5.77 13.13 -9.41
C GLU A 65 5.05 12.58 -10.64
N LYS A 66 4.15 11.61 -10.44
CA LYS A 66 3.51 10.88 -11.55
C LYS A 66 2.54 11.75 -12.35
N PHE A 67 1.84 12.65 -11.67
CA PHE A 67 0.78 13.47 -12.27
C PHE A 67 1.19 14.93 -12.48
N SER A 68 2.44 15.29 -12.13
CA SER A 68 2.97 16.67 -12.23
C SER A 68 2.08 17.70 -11.53
N LEU A 69 1.70 17.41 -10.29
CA LEU A 69 0.86 18.27 -9.42
C LEU A 69 1.67 19.27 -8.60
#